data_AF-A0A946S472-F1
#
_entry.id   AF-A0A946S472-F1
#
_cell.length_a   1.000
_cell.length_b   1.000
_cell.length_c   1.000
_cell.angle_alpha   90.00
_cell.angle_beta   90.00
_cell.angle_gamma   90.00
#
_symmetry.space_group_name_H-M   'P 1'
#
loop_
_entity.id
_entity.type
_entity.pdbx_description
1 polymer ?
#
loop_
_entity_poly.entity_id
_entity_poly.type
_entity_poly.pdbx_seq_one_letter_code
_entity_poly.pdbx_strand_id
1 'polypeptide(L)' 'MKTKFFTLLILTIPLFCSSQILWDDFEQNRIGYYEFTHGGMTTRFANPDPSSSVNNSELCSEYVRNAGELWDVLVIVAN' A
#
# COMPACT_ATOMS: atom_id res chain seq x y z
N MET A 1 -31.49 -24.47 16.55
CA MET A 1 -31.53 -23.37 15.55
C MET A 1 -30.60 -22.22 15.92
N LYS A 2 -30.59 -21.75 17.17
CA LYS A 2 -29.72 -20.64 17.65
C LYS A 2 -28.23 -20.85 17.37
N THR A 3 -27.68 -22.05 17.62
CA THR A 3 -26.25 -22.34 17.40
C THR A 3 -25.84 -22.26 15.93
N LYS A 4 -26.69 -22.73 15.01
CA LYS A 4 -26.43 -22.66 13.56
C LYS A 4 -26.44 -21.21 13.04
N PHE A 5 -27.28 -20.36 13.63
CA PHE A 5 -27.33 -18.93 13.32
C PHE A 5 -26.03 -18.22 13.75
N PHE A 6 -25.50 -18.51 14.95
CA PHE A 6 -24.23 -17.97 15.40
C PHE A 6 -23.04 -18.46 14.56
N THR A 7 -23.03 -19.73 14.15
CA THR A 7 -21.96 -20.25 13.26
C THR A 7 -21.97 -19.55 11.90
N LEU A 8 -23.14 -19.32 11.32
CA LEU A 8 -23.27 -18.59 10.06
C LEU A 8 -22.77 -17.15 10.20
N LEU A 9 -23.12 -16.48 11.31
CA LEU A 9 -22.67 -15.12 11.59
C LEU A 9 -21.14 -15.03 11.68
N ILE A 10 -20.49 -15.96 12.38
CA ILE A 10 -19.01 -16.01 12.53
C ILE A 10 -18.32 -16.23 11.17
N LEU A 11 -18.88 -17.07 10.31
CA LEU A 11 -18.34 -17.33 8.97
C LEU A 11 -18.47 -16.14 8.02
N THR A 12 -19.49 -15.28 8.23
CA THR A 12 -19.74 -14.13 7.34
C THR A 12 -19.09 -12.83 7.79
N ILE A 13 -18.79 -12.65 9.08
CA ILE A 13 -18.11 -11.46 9.62
C ILE A 13 -16.82 -11.07 8.87
N PRO A 14 -15.89 -11.99 8.50
CA PRO A 14 -14.66 -11.61 7.81
C PRO A 14 -14.89 -11.06 6.40
N LEU A 15 -16.08 -11.25 5.81
CA LEU A 15 -16.44 -10.70 4.50
C LEU A 15 -16.78 -9.19 4.55
N PHE A 16 -17.05 -8.67 5.75
CA PHE A 16 -17.45 -7.27 5.98
C PHE A 16 -16.46 -6.49 6.83
N CYS A 17 -15.35 -7.13 7.22
CA CYS A 17 -14.30 -6.50 8.01
C CYS A 17 -13.17 -6.04 7.09
N SER A 18 -13.04 -4.73 6.88
CA SER A 18 -11.86 -4.14 6.25
C SER A 18 -10.95 -3.58 7.34
N SER A 19 -9.84 -4.27 7.61
CA SER A 19 -8.87 -3.86 8.64
C SER A 19 -7.74 -2.96 8.10
N GLN A 20 -7.60 -2.82 6.78
CA GLN A 20 -6.57 -1.98 6.18
C GLN A 20 -7.20 -0.82 5.40
N ILE A 21 -6.71 0.38 5.70
CA ILE A 21 -6.88 1.55 4.85
C ILE A 21 -5.70 1.55 3.88
N LEU A 22 -5.99 1.62 2.59
CA LEU A 22 -4.96 1.81 1.57
C LEU A 22 -4.50 3.26 1.61
N TRP A 23 -3.21 3.50 1.89
CA TRP A 23 -2.68 4.86 2.05
C TRP A 23 -2.25 5.49 0.72
N ASP A 24 -1.56 4.74 -0.13
CA ASP A 24 -1.14 5.18 -1.46
C ASP A 24 -1.11 3.94 -2.37
N ASP A 25 -1.75 4.02 -3.52
CA ASP A 25 -1.68 2.99 -4.57
C ASP A 25 -0.78 3.42 -5.73
N PHE A 26 -0.21 4.64 -5.69
CA PHE A 26 0.59 5.25 -6.74
C PHE A 26 -0.19 5.54 -8.04
N GLU A 27 -1.50 5.38 -8.03
CA GLU A 27 -2.39 5.54 -9.18
C GLU A 27 -3.47 6.61 -8.94
N GLN A 28 -4.44 6.39 -8.06
CA GLN A 28 -5.53 7.34 -7.80
C GLN A 28 -5.75 7.57 -6.29
N ASN A 29 -5.55 6.56 -5.46
CA ASN A 29 -5.71 6.68 -4.02
C ASN A 29 -4.42 7.19 -3.38
N ARG A 30 -4.49 8.38 -2.78
CA ARG A 30 -3.41 8.94 -1.96
C ARG A 30 -3.98 9.70 -0.77
N ILE A 31 -3.79 9.15 0.42
CA ILE A 31 -4.23 9.71 1.70
C ILE A 31 -3.10 10.51 2.37
N GLY A 32 -1.85 10.08 2.19
CA GLY A 32 -0.69 10.75 2.75
C GLY A 32 0.23 11.39 1.70
N TYR A 33 1.09 12.28 2.14
CA TYR A 33 2.16 12.83 1.30
C TYR A 33 3.53 12.53 1.90
N TYR A 34 4.52 12.38 1.01
CA TYR A 34 5.92 12.16 1.36
C TYR A 34 6.54 13.49 1.78
N GLU A 35 6.44 13.84 3.06
CA GLU A 35 6.99 15.08 3.61
C GLU A 35 8.51 15.14 3.45
N PHE A 36 9.18 13.98 3.54
CA PHE A 36 10.62 13.89 3.43
C PHE A 36 11.07 12.54 2.85
N THR A 37 12.08 12.58 2.00
CA THR A 37 12.80 11.41 1.47
C THR A 37 14.30 11.71 1.46
N HIS A 38 15.13 10.81 2.02
CA HIS A 38 16.59 10.96 1.90
C HIS A 38 17.07 10.79 0.45
N GLY A 39 16.62 9.71 -0.21
CA GLY A 39 16.85 9.43 -1.61
C GLY A 39 15.87 10.14 -2.54
N GLY A 40 16.05 9.92 -3.84
CA GLY A 40 15.12 10.38 -4.87
C GLY A 40 13.93 9.43 -4.98
N MET A 41 12.71 9.96 -4.95
CA MET A 41 11.49 9.16 -5.12
C MET A 41 10.66 9.63 -6.30
N THR A 42 10.30 8.68 -7.18
CA THR A 42 9.33 8.91 -8.26
C THR A 42 8.05 8.16 -7.89
N THR A 43 7.02 8.90 -7.45
CA THR A 43 5.77 8.28 -6.94
C THR A 43 4.86 7.70 -8.03
N ARG A 44 5.18 7.91 -9.32
CA ARG A 44 4.45 7.37 -10.48
C ARG A 44 5.44 6.89 -11.54
N PHE A 45 6.03 5.74 -11.29
CA PHE A 45 6.98 5.07 -12.16
C PHE A 45 6.30 3.90 -12.88
N ALA A 46 6.68 3.62 -14.12
CA ALA A 46 6.15 2.47 -14.84
C ALA A 46 6.60 1.18 -14.14
N ASN A 47 5.66 0.27 -13.85
CA ASN A 47 6.01 -0.97 -13.17
C ASN A 47 7.07 -1.74 -13.99
N PRO A 48 8.25 -2.05 -13.40
CA PRO A 48 9.31 -2.74 -14.12
C PRO A 48 8.99 -4.21 -14.44
N ASP A 49 8.02 -4.82 -13.77
CA ASP A 49 7.53 -6.17 -14.06
C ASP A 49 5.99 -6.21 -14.09
N PRO A 50 5.37 -5.75 -15.20
CA PRO A 50 3.92 -5.74 -15.34
C PRO A 50 3.33 -7.16 -15.48
N SER A 51 4.18 -8.18 -15.68
CA SER A 51 3.78 -9.57 -15.84
C SER A 51 3.79 -10.38 -14.54
N SER A 52 4.20 -9.77 -13.43
CA SER A 52 4.27 -10.42 -12.12
C SER A 52 2.91 -10.97 -11.70
N SER A 53 2.91 -12.18 -11.14
CA SER A 53 1.71 -12.78 -10.55
C SER A 53 1.30 -12.13 -9.22
N VAL A 54 2.15 -11.24 -8.68
CA VAL A 54 1.95 -10.55 -7.40
C VAL A 54 1.52 -9.11 -7.61
N ASN A 55 2.21 -8.35 -8.48
CA ASN A 55 1.89 -6.97 -8.79
C ASN A 55 1.96 -6.70 -10.29
N ASN A 56 0.80 -6.64 -10.92
CA ASN A 56 0.62 -6.32 -12.33
C ASN A 56 -0.01 -4.95 -12.56
N SER A 57 0.07 -4.03 -11.58
CA SER A 57 -0.37 -2.64 -11.75
C SER A 57 0.47 -1.93 -12.82
N GLU A 58 -0.12 -0.93 -13.49
CA GLU A 58 0.58 -0.15 -14.52
C GLU A 58 1.69 0.72 -13.91
N LEU A 59 1.44 1.27 -12.72
CA LEU A 59 2.35 2.15 -12.02
C LEU A 59 2.75 1.59 -10.65
N CYS A 60 3.97 1.93 -10.23
CA CYS A 60 4.47 1.74 -8.88
C CYS A 60 5.35 2.95 -8.49
N SER A 61 5.87 2.98 -7.26
CA SER A 61 6.93 3.95 -6.90
C SER A 61 8.32 3.41 -7.17
N GLU A 62 9.23 4.28 -7.60
CA GLU A 62 10.66 4.03 -7.58
C GLU A 62 11.31 4.82 -6.43
N TYR A 63 12.24 4.20 -5.71
CA TYR A 63 13.09 4.85 -4.71
C TYR A 63 14.57 4.60 -5.02
N VAL A 64 15.29 5.67 -5.30
CA VAL A 64 16.74 5.65 -5.53
C VAL A 64 17.45 6.11 -4.26
N ARG A 65 18.25 5.22 -3.67
CA ARG A 65 18.91 5.49 -2.39
C ARG A 65 19.87 6.66 -2.44
N ASN A 66 20.01 7.36 -1.32
CA ASN A 66 21.06 8.36 -1.17
C ASN A 66 22.39 7.66 -0.83
N ALA A 67 23.38 7.74 -1.72
CA ALA A 67 24.69 7.12 -1.50
C ALA A 67 25.50 7.77 -0.35
N GLY A 68 25.13 8.98 0.06
CA GLY A 68 25.77 9.68 1.18
C GLY A 68 25.29 9.25 2.56
N GLU A 69 24.17 8.51 2.63
CA GLU A 69 23.55 8.12 3.89
C GLU A 69 23.77 6.63 4.18
N LEU A 70 24.00 6.31 5.46
CA LEU A 70 24.06 4.91 5.90
C LEU A 70 22.66 4.28 5.90
N TRP A 71 21.63 5.08 6.18
CA TRP A 71 20.25 4.67 6.28
C TRP A 71 19.35 5.71 5.61
N ASP A 72 18.42 5.22 4.79
CA ASP A 72 17.41 6.07 4.19
C ASP A 72 16.12 6.04 5.00
N VAL A 73 15.52 7.21 5.14
CA VAL A 73 14.22 7.44 5.78
C VAL A 73 13.30 8.11 4.78
N LEU A 74 12.04 7.72 4.86
CA LEU A 74 10.93 8.32 4.16
C LEU A 74 9.83 8.59 5.19
N VAL A 75 9.33 9.81 5.23
CA VAL A 75 8.31 10.27 6.17
C VAL A 75 7.02 10.48 5.39
N ILE A 76 5.98 9.75 5.79
CA ILE A 76 4.62 9.91 5.26
C ILE A 76 3.78 10.51 6.35
N VAL A 77 3.07 11.58 6.02
CA VAL A 77 2.10 12.21 6.91
C VAL A 77 0.74 12.18 6.25
N ALA A 78 -0.31 11.96 7.05
CA ALA A 78 -1.68 12.04 6.57
C ALA A 78 -2.00 13.49 6.17
N ASN A 79 -2.81 13.65 5.13
CA ASN A 79 -3.42 14.93 4.78
C ASN A 79 -4.54 15.31 5.78
#